data_AF-A0A431SN85-F1
#
_entry.id   AF-A0A431SN85-F1
#
_cell.length_a   1.000
_cell.length_b   1.000
_cell.length_c   1.000
_cell.angle_alpha   90.00
_cell.angle_beta   90.00
_cell.angle_gamma   90.00
#
_symmetry.space_group_name_H-M   'P 1'
#
loop_
_entity.id
_entity.type
_entity.pdbx_description
1 polymer ?
#
loop_
_entity_poly.entity_id
_entity_poly.type
_entity_poly.pdbx_seq_one_letter_code
_entity_poly.pdbx_strand_id
1 'polypeptide(L)'
;MSAMGLKHLFAMPALSHYQVHLFARFDSFKAALSEISFFAVIYSLSDEREERRNCLACLRDLTFTHSDVKRIVLASDEMEARLVSHLSPSRLHGIISKSVPLKQLMEGLETLLSETHHVNDYVYNHWCVSQHRMLSPTERAILRYMSSGFSIPEIAAQLERNIKTIRAHKFNAMVKLGVNSDVGLLDAADILAHLPVREIRRSALTVPSFS
;
A
#
# COMPACT_ATOMS: atom_id res chain seq x y z
N MET A 1 -16.86 2.69 3.39
CA MET A 1 -17.34 4.00 3.89
C MET A 1 -17.58 4.88 2.68
N SER A 2 -18.73 5.55 2.59
CA SER A 2 -19.06 6.42 1.45
C SER A 2 -18.42 7.80 1.60
N ALA A 3 -18.38 8.57 0.50
CA ALA A 3 -17.96 9.97 0.53
C ALA A 3 -18.72 10.80 1.57
N MET A 4 -20.04 10.56 1.75
CA MET A 4 -20.84 11.24 2.77
C MET A 4 -20.45 10.82 4.19
N GLY A 5 -20.11 9.54 4.41
CA GLY A 5 -19.59 9.07 5.69
C GLY A 5 -18.29 9.77 6.10
N LEU A 6 -17.37 9.97 5.14
CA LEU A 6 -16.15 10.75 5.38
C LEU A 6 -16.45 12.23 5.65
N LYS A 7 -17.34 12.88 4.90
CA LYS A 7 -17.74 14.27 5.19
C LYS A 7 -18.30 14.42 6.61
N HIS A 8 -19.16 13.49 7.03
CA HIS A 8 -19.73 13.50 8.37
C HIS A 8 -18.64 13.29 9.44
N LEU A 9 -17.73 12.34 9.24
CA LEU A 9 -16.64 12.04 10.17
C LEU A 9 -15.71 13.25 10.38
N PHE A 10 -15.42 14.00 9.32
CA PHE A 10 -14.64 15.24 9.41
C PHE A 10 -15.43 16.48 9.85
N ALA A 11 -16.76 16.41 9.93
CA ALA A 11 -17.57 17.45 10.57
C ALA A 11 -17.62 17.31 12.10
N MET A 12 -17.08 16.23 12.67
CA MET A 12 -17.05 16.00 14.11
C MET A 12 -15.95 16.84 14.80
N PRO A 13 -16.13 17.27 16.06
CA PRO A 13 -15.24 18.25 16.72
C PRO A 13 -13.74 17.89 16.75
N ALA A 14 -13.39 16.60 16.73
CA ALA A 14 -12.00 16.13 16.73
C ALA A 14 -11.27 16.33 15.37
N LEU A 15 -12.00 16.57 14.29
CA LEU A 15 -11.46 16.67 12.92
C LEU A 15 -11.98 17.89 12.14
N SER A 16 -12.87 18.70 12.72
CA SER A 16 -13.53 19.84 12.08
C SER A 16 -12.60 21.00 11.71
N HIS A 17 -11.36 21.00 12.20
CA HIS A 17 -10.32 21.95 11.79
C HIS A 17 -9.62 21.57 10.48
N TYR A 18 -9.88 20.38 9.91
CA TYR A 18 -9.34 19.98 8.61
C TYR A 18 -10.31 20.28 7.47
N GLN A 19 -9.83 20.98 6.44
CA GLN A 19 -10.55 21.15 5.19
C GLN A 19 -10.45 19.89 4.32
N VAL A 20 -11.59 19.25 4.03
CA VAL A 20 -11.64 18.00 3.27
C VAL A 20 -12.06 18.23 1.82
N HIS A 21 -11.22 17.76 0.90
CA HIS A 21 -11.52 17.66 -0.52
C HIS A 21 -11.72 16.20 -0.90
N LEU A 22 -12.86 15.86 -1.50
CA LEU A 22 -13.19 14.49 -1.90
C LEU A 22 -13.15 14.34 -3.41
N PHE A 23 -12.42 13.33 -3.88
CA PHE A 23 -12.24 13.02 -5.29
C PHE A 23 -12.72 11.58 -5.55
N ALA A 24 -13.61 11.41 -6.52
CA ALA A 24 -14.07 10.08 -6.95
C ALA A 24 -13.15 9.42 -7.98
N ARG A 25 -12.23 10.17 -8.59
CA ARG A 25 -11.27 9.68 -9.60
C ARG A 25 -9.88 10.27 -9.36
N PHE A 26 -8.85 9.50 -9.66
CA PHE A 26 -7.45 9.90 -9.45
C PHE A 26 -7.06 11.12 -10.31
N ASP A 27 -7.56 11.25 -11.55
CA ASP A 27 -7.23 12.39 -12.42
C ASP A 27 -7.71 13.73 -11.84
N SER A 28 -8.91 13.75 -11.23
CA SER A 28 -9.46 14.96 -10.61
C SER A 28 -8.64 15.38 -9.38
N PHE A 29 -8.10 14.41 -8.64
CA PHE A 29 -7.15 14.66 -7.56
C PHE A 29 -5.80 15.18 -8.09
N LYS A 30 -5.27 14.64 -9.20
CA LYS A 30 -4.05 15.14 -9.84
C LYS A 30 -4.17 16.59 -10.33
N ALA A 31 -5.32 16.97 -10.88
CA ALA A 31 -5.58 18.36 -11.27
C ALA A 31 -5.58 19.28 -10.04
N ALA A 32 -6.29 18.88 -8.96
CA ALA A 32 -6.30 19.66 -7.72
C ALA A 32 -4.92 19.76 -7.05
N LEU A 33 -4.08 18.72 -7.14
CA LEU A 33 -2.69 18.74 -6.63
C LEU A 33 -1.81 19.82 -7.26
N SER A 34 -2.08 20.25 -8.50
CA SER A 34 -1.32 21.34 -9.13
C SER A 34 -1.75 22.73 -8.69
N GLU A 35 -2.90 22.86 -8.03
CA GLU A 35 -3.48 24.14 -7.60
C GLU A 35 -3.52 24.28 -6.05
N ILE A 36 -3.59 23.16 -5.33
CA ILE A 36 -3.83 23.08 -3.89
C ILE A 36 -2.77 22.19 -3.24
N SER A 37 -2.06 22.74 -2.25
CA SER A 37 -1.17 21.96 -1.38
C SER A 37 -1.97 21.17 -0.34
N PHE A 38 -1.93 19.85 -0.41
CA PHE A 38 -2.53 18.96 0.60
C PHE A 38 -1.45 18.50 1.59
N PHE A 39 -1.66 18.65 2.90
CA PHE A 39 -0.75 18.08 3.90
C PHE A 39 -0.92 16.55 4.07
N ALA A 40 -2.09 16.02 3.71
CA ALA A 40 -2.45 14.61 3.85
C ALA A 40 -3.39 14.14 2.74
N VAL A 41 -3.24 12.87 2.37
CA VAL A 41 -4.08 12.14 1.41
C VAL A 41 -4.56 10.86 2.07
N ILE A 42 -5.88 10.66 2.08
CA ILE A 42 -6.54 9.47 2.62
C ILE A 42 -7.19 8.72 1.46
N TYR A 43 -6.64 7.56 1.09
CA TYR A 43 -7.23 6.69 0.06
C TYR A 43 -8.20 5.70 0.73
N SER A 44 -9.48 5.72 0.36
CA SER A 44 -10.44 4.72 0.84
C SER A 44 -10.66 3.64 -0.21
N LEU A 45 -10.22 2.42 0.09
CA LEU A 45 -10.40 1.26 -0.79
C LEU A 45 -11.85 0.78 -0.83
N SER A 46 -12.20 0.02 -1.87
CA SER A 46 -13.55 -0.53 -2.10
C SER A 46 -13.63 -2.06 -2.05
N ASP A 47 -12.55 -2.77 -1.67
CA ASP A 47 -12.37 -4.23 -1.86
C ASP A 47 -12.09 -4.67 -3.33
N GLU A 48 -12.16 -3.75 -4.30
CA GLU A 48 -11.89 -4.07 -5.71
C GLU A 48 -10.39 -4.22 -6.02
N ARG A 49 -10.04 -5.20 -6.87
CA ARG A 49 -8.65 -5.46 -7.28
C ARG A 49 -8.02 -4.27 -8.01
N GLU A 50 -8.80 -3.61 -8.88
CA GLU A 50 -8.35 -2.44 -9.63
C GLU A 50 -8.07 -1.25 -8.70
N GLU A 51 -8.95 -0.97 -7.74
CA GLU A 51 -8.75 0.10 -6.76
C GLU A 51 -7.51 -0.10 -5.87
N ARG A 52 -7.14 -1.34 -5.55
CA ARG A 52 -5.86 -1.64 -4.89
C ARG A 52 -4.64 -1.27 -5.75
N ARG A 53 -4.69 -1.55 -7.06
CA ARG A 53 -3.61 -1.18 -8.00
C ARG A 53 -3.52 0.33 -8.15
N ASN A 54 -4.66 0.99 -8.32
CA ASN A 54 -4.76 2.45 -8.43
C ASN A 54 -4.23 3.14 -7.16
N CYS A 55 -4.64 2.67 -5.98
CA CYS A 55 -4.17 3.12 -4.68
C CYS A 55 -2.65 3.01 -4.54
N LEU A 56 -2.08 1.81 -4.72
CA LEU A 56 -0.64 1.60 -4.54
C LEU A 56 0.22 2.34 -5.58
N ALA A 57 -0.25 2.46 -6.83
CA ALA A 57 0.39 3.28 -7.84
C ALA A 57 0.35 4.78 -7.47
N CYS A 58 -0.81 5.30 -7.06
CA CYS A 58 -1.01 6.67 -6.60
C CYS A 58 -0.08 7.04 -5.43
N LEU A 59 -0.08 6.24 -4.36
CA LEU A 59 0.68 6.54 -3.15
C LEU A 59 2.20 6.46 -3.40
N ARG A 60 2.63 5.60 -4.32
CA ARG A 60 4.02 5.56 -4.78
C ARG A 60 4.38 6.82 -5.58
N ASP A 61 3.54 7.23 -6.53
CA ASP A 61 3.81 8.40 -7.36
C ASP A 61 3.82 9.70 -6.53
N LEU A 62 2.95 9.78 -5.51
CA LEU A 62 3.01 10.81 -4.46
C LEU A 62 4.32 10.80 -3.69
N THR A 63 4.89 9.62 -3.38
CA THR A 63 6.17 9.53 -2.67
C THR A 63 7.33 10.20 -3.43
N PHE A 64 7.24 10.29 -4.76
CA PHE A 64 8.24 10.94 -5.62
C PHE A 64 7.95 12.40 -5.96
N THR A 65 6.67 12.81 -5.97
CA THR A 65 6.26 14.18 -6.36
C THR A 65 6.00 15.10 -5.17
N HIS A 66 5.50 14.54 -4.06
CA HIS A 66 5.05 15.26 -2.87
C HIS A 66 5.37 14.40 -1.63
N SER A 67 6.66 14.26 -1.33
CA SER A 67 7.18 13.30 -0.35
C SER A 67 6.74 13.60 1.10
N ASP A 68 6.53 14.88 1.39
CA ASP A 68 6.03 15.51 2.62
C ASP A 68 4.56 15.21 2.91
N VAL A 69 3.78 14.87 1.90
CA VAL A 69 2.34 14.62 2.03
C VAL A 69 2.09 13.31 2.76
N LYS A 70 1.31 13.36 3.85
CA LYS A 70 0.94 12.17 4.61
C LYS A 70 0.10 11.22 3.75
N ARG A 71 0.43 9.94 3.78
CA ARG A 71 -0.14 8.88 2.93
C ARG A 71 -0.87 7.86 3.81
N ILE A 72 -2.18 7.99 3.91
CA ILE A 72 -3.05 7.16 4.77
C ILE A 72 -3.97 6.31 3.89
N VAL A 73 -4.21 5.05 4.28
CA VAL A 73 -5.17 4.17 3.60
C VAL A 73 -6.27 3.71 4.55
N LEU A 74 -7.52 3.74 4.09
CA LEU A 74 -8.67 3.12 4.74
C LEU A 74 -9.01 1.81 4.01
N ALA A 75 -8.60 0.69 4.59
CA ALA A 75 -8.87 -0.67 4.10
C ALA A 75 -10.25 -1.16 4.55
N SER A 76 -10.92 -2.04 3.80
CA SER A 76 -12.24 -2.62 4.10
C SER A 76 -12.25 -3.43 5.38
N ASP A 77 -11.22 -4.27 5.55
CA ASP A 77 -11.02 -5.12 6.71
C ASP A 77 -9.51 -5.25 7.03
N GLU A 78 -9.18 -6.15 7.95
CA GLU A 78 -7.80 -6.49 8.29
C GLU A 78 -7.05 -7.26 7.20
N MET A 79 -7.74 -8.02 6.34
CA MET A 79 -7.09 -8.80 5.28
C MET A 79 -6.58 -7.84 4.20
N GLU A 80 -7.41 -6.89 3.79
CA GLU A 80 -7.02 -5.81 2.89
C GLU A 80 -5.94 -4.92 3.53
N ALA A 81 -6.03 -4.62 4.83
CA ALA A 81 -4.97 -3.87 5.52
C ALA A 81 -3.62 -4.62 5.51
N ARG A 82 -3.63 -5.94 5.72
CA ARG A 82 -2.43 -6.81 5.61
C ARG A 82 -1.93 -6.90 4.17
N LEU A 83 -2.81 -7.03 3.19
CA LEU A 83 -2.45 -7.09 1.78
C LEU A 83 -1.74 -5.79 1.38
N VAL A 84 -2.36 -4.63 1.62
CA VAL A 84 -1.82 -3.31 1.27
C VAL A 84 -0.48 -3.05 1.96
N SER A 85 -0.32 -3.42 3.24
CA SER A 85 0.93 -3.20 3.98
C SER A 85 2.14 -3.97 3.41
N HIS A 86 1.93 -5.17 2.87
CA HIS A 86 2.98 -6.00 2.30
C HIS A 86 3.26 -5.69 0.82
N LEU A 87 2.24 -5.23 0.08
CA LEU A 87 2.34 -4.93 -1.35
C LEU A 87 2.73 -3.47 -1.63
N SER A 88 2.57 -2.55 -0.67
CA SER A 88 2.95 -1.15 -0.88
C SER A 88 4.45 -1.00 -1.22
N PRO A 89 4.79 -0.34 -2.34
CA PRO A 89 6.18 -0.10 -2.73
C PRO A 89 6.84 1.04 -1.95
N SER A 90 6.08 1.80 -1.14
CA SER A 90 6.56 2.94 -0.37
C SER A 90 6.04 2.90 1.07
N ARG A 91 6.73 3.58 2.00
CA ARG A 91 6.26 3.70 3.39
C ARG A 91 4.99 4.56 3.41
N LEU A 92 3.89 3.92 3.78
CA LEU A 92 2.65 4.58 4.14
C LEU A 92 2.78 5.15 5.56
N HIS A 93 2.08 6.25 5.84
CA HIS A 93 2.05 6.85 7.18
C HIS A 93 1.13 6.06 8.11
N GLY A 94 0.05 5.50 7.57
CA GLY A 94 -0.78 4.53 8.30
C GLY A 94 -1.80 3.84 7.41
N ILE A 95 -2.31 2.70 7.89
CA ILE A 95 -3.42 1.97 7.30
C ILE A 95 -4.42 1.68 8.42
N ILE A 96 -5.67 2.07 8.24
CA ILE A 96 -6.75 1.81 9.21
C ILE A 96 -7.81 0.94 8.52
N SER A 97 -8.32 -0.07 9.22
CA SER A 97 -9.48 -0.82 8.73
C SER A 97 -10.78 -0.05 9.01
N LYS A 98 -11.67 0.00 8.02
CA LYS A 98 -13.06 0.50 8.13
C LYS A 98 -13.95 -0.46 8.95
N SER A 99 -13.50 -1.68 9.24
CA SER A 99 -14.20 -2.66 10.07
C SER A 99 -14.05 -2.39 11.58
N VAL A 100 -13.13 -1.52 12.00
CA VAL A 100 -12.98 -1.15 13.42
C VAL A 100 -14.14 -0.26 13.89
N PRO A 101 -14.49 -0.26 15.18
CA PRO A 101 -15.48 0.67 15.73
C PRO A 101 -15.14 2.13 15.40
N LEU A 102 -16.15 2.95 15.11
CA LEU A 102 -16.01 4.36 14.70
C LEU A 102 -15.06 5.16 15.62
N LYS A 103 -15.12 4.92 16.94
CA LYS A 103 -14.23 5.55 17.92
C LYS A 103 -12.74 5.29 17.60
N GLN A 104 -12.36 4.03 17.37
CA GLN A 104 -10.98 3.65 17.05
C GLN A 104 -10.54 4.18 15.68
N LEU A 105 -11.46 4.24 14.71
CA LEU A 105 -11.20 4.85 13.40
C LEU A 105 -10.89 6.36 13.54
N MET A 106 -11.66 7.07 14.38
CA MET A 106 -11.45 8.48 14.65
C MET A 106 -10.14 8.73 15.40
N GLU A 107 -9.88 8.00 16.48
CA GLU A 107 -8.64 8.10 17.27
C GLU A 107 -7.40 7.82 16.40
N GLY A 108 -7.48 6.83 15.50
CA GLY A 108 -6.42 6.53 14.53
C GLY A 108 -6.22 7.61 13.47
N LEU A 109 -7.30 8.19 12.94
CA LEU A 109 -7.21 9.33 11.99
C LEU A 109 -6.66 10.58 12.67
N GLU A 110 -7.13 10.91 13.87
CA GLU A 110 -6.65 12.05 14.66
C GLU A 110 -5.15 11.93 14.95
N THR A 111 -4.68 10.74 15.35
CA THR A 111 -3.25 10.45 15.57
C THR A 111 -2.45 10.65 14.29
N LEU A 112 -2.81 9.97 13.20
CA LEU A 112 -2.06 10.05 11.94
C LEU A 112 -2.05 11.45 11.33
N LEU A 113 -3.12 12.24 11.51
CA LEU A 113 -3.21 13.60 10.99
C LEU A 113 -2.48 14.62 11.89
N SER A 114 -2.46 14.43 13.22
CA SER A 114 -1.78 15.34 14.16
C SER A 114 -0.26 15.14 14.27
N GLU A 115 0.28 13.94 14.05
CA GLU A 115 1.73 13.66 14.16
C GLU A 115 2.55 14.42 13.09
N THR A 116 3.07 15.61 13.39
CA THR A 116 3.63 16.49 12.34
C THR A 116 4.95 16.00 11.73
N HIS A 117 5.94 15.57 12.53
CA HIS A 117 7.29 15.28 12.01
C HIS A 117 8.03 14.06 12.58
N HIS A 118 7.41 13.24 13.43
CA HIS A 118 7.99 11.97 13.86
C HIS A 118 7.13 10.80 13.38
N VAL A 119 7.70 9.95 12.52
CA VAL A 119 7.07 8.68 12.14
C VAL A 119 7.23 7.72 13.31
N ASN A 120 6.26 7.76 14.22
CA ASN A 120 6.28 6.94 15.42
C ASN A 120 5.94 5.49 15.05
N ASP A 121 6.85 4.54 15.35
CA ASP A 121 6.54 3.11 15.22
C ASP A 121 5.53 2.64 16.30
N TYR A 122 5.21 3.50 17.29
CA TYR A 122 4.31 3.16 18.38
C TYR A 122 2.84 3.46 18.10
N VAL A 123 2.00 2.56 18.62
CA VAL A 123 0.53 2.61 18.75
C VAL A 123 -0.25 2.10 17.52
N TYR A 124 -0.44 2.85 16.42
CA TYR A 124 -1.41 2.41 15.37
C TYR A 124 -0.89 1.38 14.37
N ASN A 125 0.43 1.29 14.15
CA ASN A 125 1.00 0.23 13.32
C ASN A 125 0.86 -1.18 13.97
N HIS A 126 0.52 -1.27 15.25
CA HIS A 126 0.58 -2.53 16.00
C HIS A 126 -0.59 -3.51 15.71
N TRP A 127 -1.68 -3.07 15.07
CA TRP A 127 -2.77 -3.99 14.66
C TRP A 127 -2.42 -4.81 13.40
N CYS A 128 -1.41 -4.41 12.62
CA CYS A 128 -1.14 -5.02 11.30
C CYS A 128 0.35 -5.20 10.96
N VAL A 129 1.25 -4.37 11.50
CA VAL A 129 2.68 -4.35 11.13
C VAL A 129 3.52 -4.94 12.25
N SER A 130 3.48 -6.26 12.37
CA SER A 130 4.63 -6.94 12.99
C SER A 130 5.84 -6.79 12.05
N GLN A 131 6.86 -6.08 12.51
CA GLN A 131 8.10 -5.83 11.75
C GLN A 131 8.87 -7.12 11.35
N HIS A 132 8.39 -8.28 11.80
CA HIS A 132 8.90 -9.62 11.45
C HIS A 132 8.09 -10.36 10.35
N ARG A 133 7.08 -9.76 9.71
CA ARG A 133 6.25 -10.45 8.70
C ARG A 133 6.41 -10.02 7.23
N MET A 134 7.31 -9.09 6.90
CA MET A 134 7.55 -8.72 5.49
C MET A 134 7.77 -9.94 4.58
N LEU A 135 7.28 -9.85 3.34
CA LEU A 135 7.55 -10.88 2.33
C LEU A 135 9.07 -10.99 2.12
N SER A 136 9.59 -12.21 2.26
CA SER A 136 11.01 -12.50 2.01
C SER A 136 11.36 -12.30 0.53
N PRO A 137 12.64 -12.14 0.17
CA PRO A 137 13.04 -12.04 -1.24
C PRO A 137 12.54 -13.23 -2.07
N THR A 138 12.60 -14.45 -1.52
CA THR A 138 12.11 -15.68 -2.16
C THR A 138 10.59 -15.68 -2.35
N GLU A 139 9.83 -15.30 -1.32
CA GLU A 139 8.36 -15.19 -1.42
C GLU A 139 7.96 -14.17 -2.49
N ARG A 140 8.60 -13.00 -2.52
CA ARG A 140 8.34 -11.96 -3.51
C ARG A 140 8.77 -12.37 -4.92
N ALA A 141 9.83 -13.17 -5.08
CA ALA A 141 10.22 -13.75 -6.36
C ALA A 141 9.20 -14.79 -6.85
N ILE A 142 8.70 -15.67 -5.97
CA ILE A 142 7.65 -16.65 -6.30
C ILE A 142 6.39 -15.93 -6.78
N LEU A 143 5.94 -14.87 -6.09
CA LEU A 143 4.80 -14.07 -6.53
C LEU A 143 5.01 -13.48 -7.93
N ARG A 144 6.20 -12.94 -8.23
CA ARG A 144 6.51 -12.42 -9.58
C ARG A 144 6.41 -13.50 -10.66
N TYR A 145 6.96 -14.69 -10.44
CA TYR A 145 6.81 -15.78 -11.40
C TYR A 145 5.36 -16.27 -11.54
N MET A 146 4.60 -16.34 -10.44
CA MET A 146 3.18 -16.68 -10.47
C MET A 146 2.36 -15.65 -11.28
N SER A 147 2.62 -14.35 -11.13
CA SER A 147 2.00 -13.31 -11.96
C SER A 147 2.41 -13.35 -13.43
N SER A 148 3.55 -13.99 -13.74
CA SER A 148 4.00 -14.27 -15.11
C SER A 148 3.52 -15.61 -15.65
N GLY A 149 2.62 -16.32 -14.93
CA GLY A 149 1.99 -17.56 -15.39
C GLY A 149 2.78 -18.85 -15.11
N PHE A 150 3.91 -18.80 -14.41
CA PHE A 150 4.74 -19.98 -14.16
C PHE A 150 4.09 -20.90 -13.11
N SER A 151 4.12 -22.20 -13.37
CA SER A 151 3.71 -23.24 -12.43
C SER A 151 4.75 -23.50 -11.33
N ILE A 152 4.34 -24.10 -10.22
CA ILE A 152 5.23 -24.39 -9.08
C ILE A 152 6.47 -25.24 -9.45
N PRO A 153 6.39 -26.26 -10.33
CA PRO A 153 7.57 -26.96 -10.84
C PRO A 153 8.52 -26.07 -11.66
N GLU A 154 8.00 -25.20 -12.52
CA GLU A 154 8.83 -24.29 -13.33
C GLU A 154 9.52 -23.23 -12.44
N ILE A 155 8.81 -22.70 -11.45
CA ILE A 155 9.37 -21.81 -10.42
C ILE A 155 10.49 -22.52 -9.64
N ALA A 156 10.32 -23.80 -9.33
CA ALA A 156 11.32 -24.61 -8.63
C ALA A 156 12.59 -24.81 -9.48
N ALA A 157 12.44 -25.07 -10.78
CA ALA A 157 13.56 -25.12 -11.71
C ALA A 157 14.27 -23.75 -11.84
N GLN A 158 13.50 -22.69 -12.08
CA GLN A 158 14.01 -21.33 -12.30
C GLN A 158 14.69 -20.70 -11.08
N LEU A 159 14.34 -21.13 -9.86
CA LEU A 159 14.99 -20.70 -8.61
C LEU A 159 16.03 -21.71 -8.10
N GLU A 160 16.26 -22.82 -8.80
CA GLU A 160 17.15 -23.92 -8.40
C GLU A 160 16.83 -24.45 -6.98
N ARG A 161 15.54 -24.68 -6.69
CA ARG A 161 15.06 -25.14 -5.37
C ARG A 161 14.16 -26.37 -5.48
N ASN A 162 14.06 -27.09 -4.36
CA ASN A 162 13.13 -28.20 -4.25
C ASN A 162 11.67 -27.70 -4.31
N ILE A 163 10.82 -28.42 -5.05
CA ILE A 163 9.37 -28.13 -5.19
C ILE A 163 8.68 -27.99 -3.81
N LYS A 164 9.06 -28.80 -2.81
CA LYS A 164 8.53 -28.71 -1.44
C LYS A 164 8.89 -27.36 -0.78
N THR A 165 10.10 -26.86 -1.01
CA THR A 165 10.56 -25.55 -0.52
C THR A 165 9.79 -24.40 -1.18
N ILE A 166 9.55 -24.47 -2.49
CA ILE A 166 8.70 -23.47 -3.18
C ILE A 166 7.26 -23.50 -2.62
N ARG A 167 6.67 -24.68 -2.40
CA ARG A 167 5.34 -24.81 -1.77
C ARG A 167 5.30 -24.21 -0.36
N ALA A 168 6.35 -24.42 0.45
CA ALA A 168 6.46 -23.84 1.78
C ALA A 168 6.54 -22.30 1.72
N HIS A 169 7.36 -21.73 0.84
CA HIS A 169 7.40 -20.28 0.65
C HIS A 169 6.09 -19.71 0.09
N LYS A 170 5.40 -20.42 -0.83
CA LYS A 170 4.05 -20.04 -1.28
C LYS A 170 3.08 -19.94 -0.10
N PHE A 171 3.08 -20.94 0.78
CA PHE A 171 2.25 -20.94 1.99
C PHE A 171 2.61 -19.79 2.95
N ASN A 172 3.89 -19.53 3.17
CA ASN A 172 4.34 -18.40 3.99
C ASN A 172 3.90 -17.06 3.40
N ALA A 173 3.94 -16.90 2.07
CA ALA A 173 3.42 -15.71 1.39
C ALA A 173 1.90 -15.56 1.60
N MET A 174 1.12 -16.63 1.45
CA MET A 174 -0.33 -16.63 1.73
C MET A 174 -0.63 -16.16 3.15
N VAL A 175 0.02 -16.75 4.15
CA VAL A 175 -0.16 -16.39 5.58
C VAL A 175 0.20 -14.93 5.88
N LYS A 176 1.28 -14.40 5.27
CA LYS A 176 1.70 -13.00 5.45
C LYS A 176 0.72 -12.02 4.81
N LEU A 177 0.26 -12.31 3.59
CA LEU A 177 -0.67 -11.49 2.83
C LEU A 177 -2.12 -11.58 3.34
N GLY A 178 -2.44 -12.55 4.20
CA GLY A 178 -3.80 -12.77 4.68
C GLY A 178 -4.73 -13.45 3.65
N VAL A 179 -4.17 -14.00 2.57
CA VAL A 179 -4.94 -14.72 1.55
C VAL A 179 -4.95 -16.23 1.85
N ASN A 180 -6.06 -16.90 1.52
CA ASN A 180 -6.33 -18.29 1.90
C ASN A 180 -6.42 -19.27 0.71
N SER A 181 -6.21 -18.78 -0.52
CA SER A 181 -6.38 -19.55 -1.75
C SER A 181 -5.35 -19.16 -2.81
N ASP A 182 -5.11 -20.06 -3.77
CA ASP A 182 -4.21 -19.78 -4.90
C ASP A 182 -4.74 -18.68 -5.83
N VAL A 183 -6.06 -18.53 -5.95
CA VAL A 183 -6.68 -17.42 -6.68
C VAL A 183 -6.37 -16.10 -5.98
N GLY A 184 -6.61 -16.00 -4.67
CA GLY A 184 -6.29 -14.78 -3.90
C GLY A 184 -4.78 -14.46 -3.88
N LEU A 185 -3.92 -15.48 -3.93
CA LEU A 185 -2.47 -15.29 -4.07
C LEU A 185 -2.07 -14.80 -5.47
N LEU A 186 -2.75 -15.27 -6.52
CA LEU A 186 -2.57 -14.77 -7.89
C LEU A 186 -3.07 -13.33 -8.03
N ASP A 187 -4.20 -12.96 -7.42
CA ASP A 187 -4.67 -11.57 -7.37
C ASP A 187 -3.68 -10.65 -6.64
N ALA A 188 -3.11 -11.11 -5.52
CA ALA A 188 -2.06 -10.40 -4.80
C ALA A 188 -0.76 -10.26 -5.62
N ALA A 189 -0.39 -11.29 -6.38
CA ALA A 189 0.74 -11.28 -7.28
C ALA A 189 0.52 -10.33 -8.48
N ASP A 190 -0.69 -10.28 -9.04
CA ASP A 190 -1.08 -9.38 -10.13
C ASP A 190 -0.98 -7.91 -9.71
N ILE A 191 -1.37 -7.57 -8.48
CA ILE A 191 -1.17 -6.23 -7.90
C ILE A 191 0.33 -5.86 -7.88
N LEU A 192 1.23 -6.78 -7.53
CA LEU A 192 2.68 -6.54 -7.55
C LEU A 192 3.23 -6.37 -8.98
N ALA A 193 2.74 -7.14 -9.94
CA ALA A 193 3.21 -7.10 -11.32
C ALA A 193 2.88 -5.77 -12.02
N HIS A 194 1.72 -5.20 -11.71
CA HIS A 194 1.23 -3.97 -12.32
C HIS A 194 1.65 -2.69 -11.58
N LEU A 195 2.49 -2.77 -10.55
CA LEU A 195 3.24 -1.62 -10.09
C LEU A 195 4.37 -1.35 -11.08
N PRO A 196 4.37 -0.24 -11.85
CA PRO A 196 5.44 0.03 -12.80
C PRO A 196 6.81 -0.08 -12.15
N VAL A 197 7.68 -0.96 -12.64
CA VAL A 197 9.10 -0.91 -12.30
C VAL A 197 9.66 0.32 -13.01
N ARG A 198 9.45 1.50 -12.41
CA ARG A 198 10.19 2.68 -12.80
C ARG A 198 11.61 2.41 -12.35
N GLU A 199 12.44 1.94 -13.28
CA GLU A 199 13.87 1.88 -13.05
C GLU A 199 14.29 3.18 -12.41
N ILE A 200 15.01 3.07 -11.29
CA ILE A 200 15.75 4.20 -10.76
C ILE A 200 16.63 4.62 -11.93
N ARG A 201 16.32 5.76 -12.57
CA ARG A 201 17.23 6.40 -13.51
C ARG A 201 18.47 6.71 -12.71
N ARG A 202 19.41 5.76 -12.72
CA ARG A 202 20.80 6.01 -12.37
C ARG A 202 21.17 7.16 -13.28
N SER A 203 21.28 8.35 -12.69
CA SER A 203 21.80 9.52 -13.39
C SER A 203 23.03 9.05 -14.12
N ALA A 204 23.03 9.17 -15.46
CA ALA A 204 24.20 8.79 -16.23
C ALA A 204 25.33 9.66 -15.69
N LEU A 205 26.30 9.02 -15.02
CA LEU A 205 27.51 9.68 -14.59
C LEU A 205 28.18 10.18 -15.86
N THR A 206 27.97 11.46 -16.16
CA THR A 206 28.72 12.19 -17.17
C THR A 206 30.17 12.10 -16.76
N VAL A 207 30.89 11.17 -17.41
CA VAL A 207 32.34 11.07 -17.29
C VAL A 207 32.88 12.44 -17.73
N PRO A 208 33.58 13.19 -16.86
CA PRO A 208 34.22 14.41 -17.29
C PRO A 208 35.32 14.04 -18.28
N SER A 209 35.09 14.38 -19.55
CA SER A 209 36.12 14.36 -20.57
C SER A 209 37.13 15.46 -20.26
N PHE A 210 38.24 15.08 -19.61
CA PHE A 210 39.39 15.95 -19.48
C PHE A 210 40.09 16.08 -20.83
N SER A 211 40.36 17.33 -21.21
CA SER A 211 41.30 17.71 -22.28
C SER A 211 42.71 17.88 -21.72
#